data_AF-A0A1F4FN26-F1
#
_entry.id   AF-A0A1F4FN26-F1
#
_cell.length_a   1.000
_cell.length_b   1.000
_cell.length_c   1.000
_cell.angle_alpha   90.00
_cell.angle_beta   90.00
_cell.angle_gamma   90.00
#
_symmetry.space_group_name_H-M   'P 1'
#
loop_
_entity.id
_entity.type
_entity.pdbx_description
1 polymer ?
#
loop_
_entity_poly.entity_id
_entity_poly.type
_entity_poly.pdbx_seq_one_letter_code
_entity_poly.pdbx_strand_id
1 'polypeptide(L)' 'MSDENLSIIVDGIQTVGVHNGVARVKFIRLGADGKPVPAVELLIPVAQLNAIVQGLGKIAGGASGQPASRPAG' A
#
# COMPACT_ATOMS: atom_id res chain seq x y z
N MET A 1 3.20 1.59 27.59
CA MET A 1 2.81 0.85 26.38
C MET A 1 3.78 1.24 25.30
N SER A 2 4.62 0.32 24.84
CA SER A 2 5.53 0.57 23.72
C SER A 2 4.68 0.78 22.46
N ASP A 3 4.94 1.85 21.72
CA ASP A 3 4.41 2.09 20.37
C ASP A 3 4.93 0.96 19.45
N GLU A 4 4.25 -0.19 19.48
CA GLU A 4 4.44 -1.24 18.49
C GLU A 4 3.86 -0.71 17.18
N ASN A 5 4.77 -0.25 16.32
CA ASN A 5 4.48 0.06 14.93
C ASN A 5 3.95 -1.21 14.25
N LEU A 6 2.64 -1.45 14.31
CA LEU A 6 1.97 -2.65 13.86
C LEU A 6 2.13 -2.79 12.35
N SER A 7 3.23 -3.41 11.94
CA SER A 7 3.57 -3.67 10.56
C SER A 7 2.99 -5.03 10.18
N ILE A 8 1.97 -5.01 9.32
CA ILE A 8 1.34 -6.24 8.82
C ILE A 8 2.00 -6.61 7.49
N ILE A 9 2.69 -7.74 7.47
CA ILE A 9 3.28 -8.30 6.25
C ILE A 9 2.25 -9.23 5.60
N VAL A 10 2.08 -9.10 4.29
CA VAL A 10 1.19 -9.91 3.47
C VAL A 10 1.93 -10.39 2.22
N ASP A 11 1.58 -11.57 1.73
CA ASP A 11 2.26 -12.19 0.59
C ASP A 11 1.60 -11.80 -0.74
N GLY A 12 0.32 -11.40 -0.72
CA GLY A 12 -0.38 -10.99 -1.92
C GLY A 12 -1.76 -10.41 -1.68
N ILE A 13 -2.34 -9.87 -2.74
CA ILE A 13 -3.71 -9.36 -2.78
C ILE A 13 -4.62 -10.45 -3.36
N GLN A 14 -5.67 -10.80 -2.63
CA GLN A 14 -6.67 -11.78 -3.09
C GLN A 14 -7.76 -11.14 -3.94
N THR A 15 -8.30 -9.99 -3.52
CA THR A 15 -9.35 -9.28 -4.27
C THR A 15 -9.26 -7.77 -4.04
N VAL A 16 -9.61 -7.00 -5.07
CA VAL A 16 -9.82 -5.55 -5.01
C VAL A 16 -11.20 -5.22 -5.56
N GLY A 17 -11.95 -4.35 -4.90
CA GLY A 17 -13.23 -3.87 -5.39
C GLY A 17 -13.64 -2.54 -4.78
N VAL A 18 -14.54 -1.82 -5.45
CA VAL A 18 -15.10 -0.55 -4.94
C VAL A 18 -16.59 -0.71 -4.74
N HIS A 19 -17.08 -0.39 -3.55
CA HIS A 19 -18.50 -0.40 -3.24
C HIS A 19 -18.85 0.73 -2.27
N ASN A 20 -19.95 1.45 -2.54
CA ASN A 20 -20.43 2.58 -1.73
C ASN A 20 -19.35 3.63 -1.41
N GLY A 21 -18.51 3.97 -2.40
CA GLY A 21 -17.45 4.96 -2.24
C GLY A 21 -16.26 4.50 -1.39
N VAL A 22 -16.13 3.20 -1.13
CA VAL A 22 -15.00 2.61 -0.40
C VAL A 22 -14.33 1.54 -1.27
N ALA A 23 -13.05 1.70 -1.52
CA ALA A 23 -12.20 0.66 -2.08
C ALA A 23 -11.81 -0.34 -0.99
N ARG A 24 -11.95 -1.62 -1.29
CA ARG A 24 -11.68 -2.74 -0.39
C ARG A 24 -10.61 -3.62 -0.99
N VAL A 25 -9.55 -3.89 -0.23
CA VAL A 25 -8.43 -4.73 -0.64
C VAL A 25 -8.29 -5.86 0.37
N LYS A 26 -8.42 -7.11 -0.09
CA LYS A 26 -8.26 -8.30 0.77
C LYS A 26 -6.85 -8.86 0.67
N PHE A 27 -6.19 -8.85 1.82
CA PHE A 27 -4.91 -9.42 2.19
C PHE A 27 -4.89 -10.95 2.21
N ILE A 28 -3.92 -11.62 1.60
CA ILE A 28 -3.58 -13.02 1.92
C ILE A 28 -2.13 -13.19 2.34
N ARG A 29 -1.90 -14.22 3.14
CA ARG A 29 -0.59 -14.82 3.39
C ARG A 29 -0.59 -16.27 2.93
N LEU A 30 0.57 -16.81 2.64
CA LEU A 30 0.72 -18.23 2.35
C LEU A 30 0.93 -19.00 3.66
N GLY A 31 0.13 -20.05 3.85
CA GLY A 31 0.33 -21.01 4.94
C GLY A 31 1.56 -21.87 4.71
N ALA A 32 1.95 -22.66 5.72
CA ALA A 32 3.06 -23.62 5.59
C ALA A 32 2.84 -24.68 4.49
N ASP A 33 1.58 -24.89 4.09
CA ASP A 33 1.19 -25.76 2.98
C ASP A 33 1.14 -25.03 1.63
N GLY A 34 1.55 -23.77 1.57
CA GLY A 34 1.50 -22.91 0.39
C GLY A 34 0.11 -22.41 0.01
N LYS A 35 -0.93 -22.71 0.81
CA LYS A 35 -2.29 -22.25 0.51
C LYS A 35 -2.52 -20.82 0.99
N PRO A 36 -3.34 -20.03 0.26
CA PRO A 36 -3.68 -18.68 0.67
C PRO A 36 -4.59 -18.69 1.91
N VAL A 37 -4.18 -17.96 2.94
CA VAL A 37 -4.91 -17.72 4.19
C VAL A 37 -5.22 -16.22 4.30
N PRO A 38 -6.46 -15.82 4.66
CA PRO A 38 -6.79 -14.42 4.87
C PRO A 38 -5.88 -13.74 5.90
N ALA A 39 -5.38 -12.55 5.59
CA ALA A 39 -4.47 -11.80 6.45
C ALA A 39 -5.15 -10.58 7.09
N VAL A 40 -5.57 -9.63 6.26
CA VAL A 40 -6.23 -8.38 6.69
C VAL A 40 -7.05 -7.80 5.54
N GLU A 41 -8.02 -6.94 5.81
CA GLU A 41 -8.72 -6.16 4.80
C GLU A 41 -8.42 -4.67 4.99
N LEU A 42 -8.02 -4.00 3.91
CA LEU A 42 -7.80 -2.56 3.89
C LEU A 42 -9.00 -1.87 3.23
N LEU A 43 -9.62 -0.97 3.97
CA LEU A 43 -10.77 -0.18 3.53
C LEU A 43 -10.31 1.27 3.32
N ILE A 44 -10.48 1.78 2.11
CA ILE A 44 -10.01 3.10 1.71
C ILE A 44 -11.20 3.90 1.17
N PRO A 45 -11.57 5.05 1.77
CA PRO A 45 -12.49 5.97 1.13
C PRO A 45 -11.95 6.38 -0.23
N VAL A 46 -12.74 6.26 -1.30
CA VAL A 46 -12.28 6.52 -2.68
C VAL A 46 -11.73 7.94 -2.84
N ALA A 47 -12.27 8.91 -2.08
CA ALA A 47 -11.76 10.28 -2.04
C ALA A 47 -10.28 10.39 -1.61
N GLN A 48 -9.77 9.43 -0.83
CA GLN A 48 -8.39 9.39 -0.34
C GLN A 48 -7.48 8.46 -1.14
N LEU A 49 -8.06 7.65 -2.05
CA LEU A 49 -7.33 6.61 -2.78
C LEU A 49 -6.15 7.19 -3.58
N ASN A 50 -6.34 8.32 -4.25
CA ASN A 50 -5.28 8.97 -5.02
C ASN A 50 -4.09 9.41 -4.14
N ALA A 51 -4.36 9.94 -2.95
CA ALA A 51 -3.30 10.36 -2.03
C ALA A 51 -2.49 9.16 -1.54
N ILE A 52 -3.15 8.03 -1.26
CA ILE A 52 -2.50 6.78 -0.85
C ILE A 52 -1.65 6.21 -1.99
N VAL A 53 -2.17 6.16 -3.22
CA VAL A 53 -1.42 5.69 -4.40
C VAL A 53 -0.18 6.56 -4.64
N GLN A 54 -0.30 7.88 -4.52
CA GLN A 54 0.84 8.79 -4.65
C GLN A 54 1.88 8.58 -3.53
N GLY A 55 1.43 8.37 -2.29
CA GLY A 55 2.31 8.05 -1.16
C GLY A 55 3.08 6.75 -1.40
N LEU A 56 2.39 5.68 -1.81
CA LEU A 56 3.00 4.39 -2.13
C LEU A 56 3.94 4.47 -3.33
N GLY A 57 3.60 5.26 -4.35
CA GLY A 57 4.45 5.49 -5.53
C GLY A 57 5.82 6.08 -5.17
N LYS A 58 5.89 6.95 -4.16
CA LYS A 58 7.16 7.51 -3.64
C LYS A 58 8.03 6.48 -2.93
N ILE A 59 7.43 5.40 -2.43
CA ILE A 59 8.13 4.32 -1.71
C ILE A 59 8.62 3.27 -2.72
N ALA A 60 7.79 2.91 -3.70
CA ALA A 60 8.13 1.93 -4.74
C ALA A 60 9.14 2.48 -5.76
N GLY A 61 9.08 3.77 -6.06
CA GLY A 61 10.09 4.49 -6.85
C GLY A 61 11.16 5.07 -5.93
N GLY A 62 12.10 4.26 -5.46
CA GLY A 62 13.24 4.77 -4.71
C GLY A 62 13.93 5.91 -5.47
N ALA A 63 13.99 7.09 -4.85
CA ALA A 63 14.94 8.16 -5.16
C ALA A 63 15.32 8.37 -6.65
N SER A 64 14.36 8.63 -7.54
CA SER A 64 14.69 9.25 -8.84
C SER A 64 14.50 10.77 -8.71
N GLY A 65 15.64 11.47 -8.62
CA GLY A 65 15.78 12.83 -8.08
C GLY A 65 15.05 13.98 -8.78
N GLN A 66 14.91 15.07 -8.00
CA GLN A 66 14.51 16.41 -8.43
C GLN A 66 15.59 17.41 -7.91
N PRO A 67 15.88 18.52 -8.59
CA PRO A 67 16.82 18.65 -9.70
C PRO A 67 18.04 19.50 -9.28
N ALA A 68 19.24 19.24 -9.82
CA ALA A 68 20.33 20.24 -9.70
C ALA A 68 20.03 21.40 -10.66
N SER A 69 19.27 22.39 -10.20
CA SER A 69 19.16 23.68 -10.88
C SER A 69 20.55 24.28 -11.04
N ARG A 70 21.08 24.20 -12.26
CA ARG A 70 22.36 24.83 -12.62
C ARG A 70 22.13 26.34 -12.67
N PRO A 71 22.85 27.17 -11.90
CA PRO A 71 22.74 28.61 -12.02
C PRO A 71 23.19 29.02 -13.43
N ALA A 72 22.41 29.91 -14.04
CA ALA A 72 22.73 30.53 -15.31
C ALA A 72 24.04 31.30 -15.18
N GLY A 73 25.00 30.96 -16.05
CA GLY A 73 26.22 31.70 -16.32
C GLY A 73 26.33 31.89 -17.82
#